data_AF-A0A954HEQ2-F1
#
_entry.id   AF-A0A954HEQ2-F1
#
_cell.length_a   1.000
_cell.length_b   1.000
_cell.length_c   1.000
_cell.angle_alpha   90.00
_cell.angle_beta   90.00
_cell.angle_gamma   90.00
#
_symmetry.space_group_name_H-M   'P 1'
#
loop_
_entity.id
_entity.type
_entity.pdbx_description
1 polymer ?
#
loop_
_entity_poly.entity_id
_entity_poly.type
_entity_poly.pdbx_seq_one_letter_code
_entity_poly.pdbx_strand_id
1 'polypeptide(L)'
;MSHLPEDFELPEPEEIFESIENSDGSDFEEISSDEVDRVIEMLEAIIEDTQSENIRAYLDEAAENIYRLVYDDEAEEWESDSEISDAA
;
A
#
# COMPACT_ATOMS: atom_id res chain seq x y z
N MET A 1 4.69 -32.31 23.25
CA MET A 1 5.89 -31.87 22.49
C MET A 1 5.57 -32.04 21.03
N SER A 2 5.35 -30.95 20.31
CA SER A 2 5.12 -30.95 18.86
C SER A 2 6.38 -31.44 18.17
N HIS A 3 6.36 -32.68 17.69
CA HIS A 3 7.36 -33.19 16.76
C HIS A 3 7.10 -32.49 15.43
N LEU A 4 7.97 -31.54 15.10
CA LEU A 4 8.06 -31.03 13.74
C LEU A 4 8.60 -32.19 12.88
N PRO A 5 7.97 -32.55 11.76
CA PRO A 5 8.49 -33.60 10.88
C PRO A 5 9.91 -33.24 10.42
N GLU A 6 10.79 -34.24 10.37
CA GLU A 6 12.23 -34.06 10.05
C GLU A 6 12.48 -33.52 8.63
N ASP A 7 11.45 -33.51 7.78
CA ASP A 7 11.47 -32.97 6.41
C ASP A 7 10.82 -31.59 6.28
N PHE A 8 10.58 -30.89 7.41
CA PHE A 8 10.09 -29.50 7.38
C PHE A 8 11.29 -28.55 7.23
N GLU A 9 11.74 -28.38 6.00
CA GLU A 9 12.69 -27.32 5.65
C GLU A 9 11.99 -25.97 5.82
N LEU A 10 12.41 -25.23 6.85
CA LEU A 10 12.00 -23.83 6.98
C LEU A 10 12.67 -23.07 5.83
N PRO A 11 11.92 -22.26 5.07
CA PRO A 11 12.54 -21.40 4.07
C PRO A 11 13.59 -20.52 4.76
N GLU A 12 14.75 -20.41 4.13
CA GLU A 12 15.81 -19.55 4.63
C GLU A 12 15.31 -18.11 4.62
N PRO A 13 15.73 -17.26 5.59
CA PRO A 13 15.23 -15.89 5.70
C PRO A 13 15.41 -15.11 4.40
N GLU A 14 16.47 -15.39 3.64
CA GLU A 14 16.76 -14.79 2.34
C GLU A 14 15.66 -15.06 1.30
N GLU A 15 15.08 -16.26 1.26
CA GLU A 15 14.00 -16.62 0.32
C GLU A 15 12.68 -15.92 0.66
N ILE A 16 12.44 -15.66 1.95
CA ILE A 16 11.26 -14.91 2.40
C ILE A 16 11.36 -13.44 1.94
N PHE A 17 12.53 -12.82 2.10
CA PHE A 17 12.74 -11.45 1.66
C PHE A 17 12.67 -11.32 0.13
N GLU A 18 13.23 -12.29 -0.61
CA GLU A 18 13.18 -12.31 -2.08
C GLU A 18 11.74 -12.47 -2.59
N SER A 19 10.87 -13.21 -1.89
CA SER A 19 9.45 -13.32 -2.26
C SER A 19 8.65 -12.04 -2.04
N ILE A 20 9.06 -11.21 -1.07
CA ILE A 20 8.43 -9.92 -0.78
C ILE A 20 8.96 -8.85 -1.74
N GLU A 21 10.25 -8.88 -2.09
CA GLU A 21 10.85 -7.97 -3.06
C GLU A 21 10.44 -8.29 -4.51
N ASN A 22 10.26 -9.56 -4.90
CA ASN A 22 9.84 -9.94 -6.26
C ASN A 22 8.34 -9.77 -6.53
N SER A 23 7.52 -9.40 -5.54
CA SER A 23 6.18 -8.88 -5.83
C SER A 23 6.33 -7.43 -6.31
N ASP A 24 6.79 -7.28 -7.56
CA ASP A 24 7.04 -6.04 -8.31
C ASP A 24 5.74 -5.24 -8.57
N GLY A 25 4.84 -5.09 -7.58
CA GLY A 25 3.54 -4.40 -7.68
C GLY A 25 2.53 -5.01 -8.67
N SER A 26 3.00 -5.81 -9.61
CA SER A 26 2.28 -6.39 -10.75
C SER A 26 1.49 -7.64 -10.40
N ASP A 27 1.66 -8.15 -9.18
CA ASP A 27 0.84 -9.23 -8.61
C ASP A 27 -0.51 -8.73 -8.07
N PHE A 28 -0.68 -7.42 -7.91
CA PHE A 28 -1.93 -6.82 -7.45
C PHE A 28 -2.79 -6.36 -8.63
N GLU A 29 -4.10 -6.53 -8.50
CA GLU A 29 -5.06 -6.03 -9.49
C GLU A 29 -5.11 -4.50 -9.44
N GLU A 30 -5.00 -3.84 -10.61
CA GLU A 30 -5.16 -2.39 -10.74
C GLU A 30 -6.60 -1.98 -10.36
N ILE A 31 -6.74 -0.92 -9.56
CA ILE A 31 -8.04 -0.40 -9.13
C ILE A 31 -8.47 0.78 -10.02
N SER A 32 -9.72 0.77 -10.48
CA SER A 32 -10.25 1.90 -11.26
C SER A 32 -10.63 3.09 -10.39
N SER A 33 -10.70 4.30 -10.97
CA SER A 33 -11.19 5.50 -10.28
C SER A 33 -12.60 5.33 -9.71
N ASP A 34 -13.50 4.69 -10.47
CA ASP A 34 -14.87 4.38 -10.03
C ASP A 34 -14.89 3.44 -8.82
N GLU A 35 -13.90 2.54 -8.69
CA GLU A 35 -13.76 1.66 -7.54
C GLU A 35 -13.21 2.40 -6.33
N VAL A 36 -12.19 3.25 -6.52
CA VAL A 36 -11.67 4.15 -5.48
C VAL A 36 -12.80 5.01 -4.91
N ASP A 37 -13.57 5.69 -5.75
CA ASP A 37 -14.65 6.57 -5.30
C ASP A 37 -15.67 5.83 -4.42
N ARG A 38 -16.06 4.61 -4.79
CA ARG A 38 -16.96 3.77 -3.97
C ARG A 38 -16.35 3.38 -2.64
N VAL A 39 -15.06 3.07 -2.60
CA VAL A 39 -14.36 2.69 -1.38
C VAL A 39 -14.24 3.89 -0.44
N ILE A 40 -13.90 5.06 -0.96
CA ILE A 40 -13.84 6.30 -0.18
C ILE A 40 -15.20 6.62 0.43
N GLU A 41 -16.29 6.57 -0.34
CA GLU A 41 -17.65 6.81 0.17
C GLU A 41 -18.00 5.86 1.34
N MET A 42 -17.61 4.58 1.24
CA MET A 42 -17.82 3.62 2.32
C MET A 42 -16.96 3.93 3.55
N LEU A 43 -15.70 4.33 3.36
CA LEU A 43 -14.81 4.70 4.46
C LEU A 43 -15.33 5.94 5.20
N GLU A 44 -15.78 6.97 4.47
CA GLU A 44 -16.38 8.18 5.05
C GLU A 44 -17.60 7.85 5.92
N ALA A 45 -18.48 6.96 5.45
CA ALA A 45 -19.63 6.51 6.23
C ALA A 45 -19.21 5.78 7.52
N ILE A 46 -18.16 4.95 7.45
CA ILE A 46 -17.63 4.25 8.64
C ILE A 46 -16.98 5.24 9.60
N ILE A 47 -16.24 6.24 9.11
CA ILE A 47 -15.61 7.30 9.92
C ILE A 47 -16.67 8.09 10.69
N GLU A 48 -17.78 8.45 10.03
CA GLU A 48 -18.91 9.17 10.63
C GLU A 48 -19.47 8.39 11.84
N ASP A 49 -19.75 7.10 11.64
CA ASP A 49 -20.36 6.22 12.65
C ASP A 49 -19.38 5.75 13.75
N THR A 50 -18.08 5.83 13.51
CA THR A 50 -17.04 5.32 14.43
C THR A 50 -16.81 6.30 15.58
N GLN A 51 -16.97 5.87 16.84
CA GLN A 51 -16.75 6.77 17.99
C GLN A 51 -15.30 6.85 18.49
N SER A 52 -14.46 5.88 18.12
CA SER A 52 -13.06 5.82 18.56
C SER A 52 -12.19 6.74 17.71
N GLU A 53 -11.56 7.73 18.34
CA GLU A 53 -10.64 8.66 17.68
C GLU A 53 -9.46 7.95 17.01
N ASN A 54 -8.88 6.93 17.68
CA ASN A 54 -7.80 6.14 17.10
C ASN A 54 -8.24 5.40 15.84
N ILE A 55 -9.46 4.86 15.83
CA ILE A 55 -9.98 4.13 14.66
C ILE A 55 -10.28 5.11 13.53
N ARG A 56 -10.86 6.28 13.83
CA ARG A 56 -11.07 7.34 12.83
C ARG A 56 -9.76 7.73 12.15
N ALA A 57 -8.71 7.99 12.92
CA ALA A 57 -7.41 8.36 12.37
C ALA A 57 -6.85 7.32 11.38
N TYR A 58 -6.98 6.03 11.70
CA TYR A 58 -6.57 4.96 10.78
C TYR A 58 -7.43 4.87 9.52
N LEU A 59 -8.73 5.13 9.64
CA LEU A 59 -9.63 5.13 8.49
C LEU A 59 -9.40 6.35 7.58
N ASP A 60 -9.12 7.52 8.17
CA ASP A 60 -8.76 8.74 7.43
C ASP A 60 -7.45 8.53 6.64
N GLU A 61 -6.41 7.96 7.28
CA GLU A 61 -5.15 7.62 6.61
C GLU A 61 -5.35 6.59 5.48
N ALA A 62 -6.19 5.59 5.71
CA ALA A 62 -6.50 4.59 4.69
C ALA A 62 -7.23 5.21 3.48
N ALA A 63 -8.18 6.11 3.71
CA ALA A 63 -8.88 6.83 2.65
C ALA A 63 -7.91 7.69 1.82
N GLU A 64 -6.99 8.41 2.47
CA GLU A 64 -5.97 9.20 1.79
C GLU A 64 -5.03 8.32 0.94
N ASN A 65 -4.55 7.21 1.49
CA ASN A 65 -3.68 6.29 0.76
C ASN A 65 -4.37 5.67 -0.46
N ILE A 66 -5.64 5.29 -0.34
CA ILE A 66 -6.42 4.72 -1.45
C ILE A 66 -6.71 5.76 -2.53
N TYR A 67 -7.04 7.00 -2.13
CA TYR A 67 -7.21 8.10 -3.08
C TYR A 67 -5.94 8.32 -3.92
N ARG A 68 -4.77 8.25 -3.28
CA ARG A 68 -3.50 8.46 -3.98
C ARG A 68 -3.19 7.41 -5.05
N LEU A 69 -3.69 6.19 -4.93
CA LEU A 69 -3.44 5.11 -5.90
C LEU A 69 -3.92 5.40 -7.33
N VAL A 70 -4.84 6.34 -7.51
CA VAL A 70 -5.37 6.69 -8.84
C VAL A 70 -5.15 8.17 -9.17
N TYR A 71 -5.07 9.02 -8.14
CA TYR A 71 -5.03 10.47 -8.32
C TYR A 71 -3.65 11.09 -8.02
N ASP A 72 -2.69 10.33 -7.49
CA ASP A 72 -1.33 10.82 -7.17
C ASP A 72 -0.26 10.32 -8.17
N ASP A 73 -0.65 9.59 -9.22
CA ASP A 73 0.23 9.30 -10.38
C ASP A 73 0.72 10.59 -11.09
N GLU A 74 0.10 11.76 -10.83
CA GLU A 74 0.60 13.08 -11.26
C GLU A 74 1.63 13.71 -10.31
N ALA A 75 1.85 13.14 -9.10
CA ALA A 75 2.79 13.66 -8.11
C ALA A 75 4.20 13.03 -8.20
N GLU A 76 4.35 11.82 -8.75
CA GLU A 76 5.66 11.20 -9.00
C GLU A 76 6.51 11.96 -10.04
N GLU A 77 5.92 12.83 -10.87
CA GLU A 77 6.68 13.68 -11.81
C GLU A 77 7.46 14.82 -11.12
N TRP A 78 7.26 15.05 -9.81
CA TRP A 78 7.90 16.16 -9.07
C TRP A 78 9.19 15.78 -8.35
N GLU A 79 9.54 14.49 -8.24
CA GLU A 79 10.81 14.05 -7.65
C GLU A 79 11.87 13.66 -8.69
N SER A 80 11.55 13.61 -9.99
CA SER A 80 12.51 13.21 -11.03
C SER A 80 13.24 14.36 -11.76
N ASP A 81 12.97 15.63 -11.46
CA ASP A 81 13.64 16.78 -12.12
C ASP A 81 14.79 17.40 -11.29
N SER A 82 15.29 16.74 -10.24
CA SER A 82 16.44 17.27 -9.48
C SER A 82 17.82 16.99 -10.13
N GLU A 83 17.88 16.50 -11.37
CA GLU A 83 19.13 16.26 -12.10
C GLU A 83 19.16 16.98 -13.45
N ILE A 84 19.34 18.31 -13.47
CA ILE A 84 20.07 19.02 -14.55
C ILE A 84 20.78 20.27 -13.98
N SER A 85 22.11 20.18 -14.03
CA SER A 85 23.16 21.21 -14.00
C SER A 85 22.78 22.68 -13.79
N ASP A 86 23.32 23.28 -12.71
CA ASP A 86 23.78 24.68 -12.77
C ASP A 86 25.32 24.68 -12.77
N ALA A 87 25.87 24.50 -13.98
CA ALA A 87 27.23 24.87 -14.30
C ALA A 87 27.17 26.20 -15.07
N ALA A 88 27.50 27.30 -14.40
CA ALA A 88 27.75 28.61 -15.00
C ALA A 88 28.91 29.32 -14.29
#